data_AF-J2W4T3-F1
#
_entry.id   AF-J2W4T3-F1
#
_cell.length_a   1.000
_cell.length_b   1.000
_cell.length_c   1.000
_cell.angle_alpha   90.00
_cell.angle_beta   90.00
_cell.angle_gamma   90.00
#
_symmetry.space_group_name_H-M   'P 1'
#
loop_
_entity.id
_entity.type
_entity.pdbx_description
1 polymer ?
#
loop_
_entity_poly.entity_id
_entity_poly.type
_entity_poly.pdbx_seq_one_letter_code
_entity_poly.pdbx_strand_id
1 'polypeptide(L)'
;MSQISLTALNAASKADFVAALANIVEYSPWIAEKLAEQRPFAGLNQLHAALMAAIQAAEPDAQLALIRAHPDLANKTQRAAGLTAESTDEQNSAGLDRLSDAEYAAFERVNNAYRDKFGFPYIVCVRRHTKDSVLRDFETRLLNIGKTETRRAIEEIGRISALRLDQLVSADDRLKVHGRLSTHVLDNHTGKPAPGIPVELVELANLGESRVIARTVTNADGRTDQPLIGGR
;
A
#
# COMPACT_ATOMS: atom_id res chain seq x y z
N MET A 1 15.17 6.56 -6.72
CA MET A 1 16.36 6.24 -5.91
C MET A 1 16.99 4.97 -6.46
N SER A 2 18.32 4.85 -6.46
CA SER A 2 19.01 3.60 -6.83
C SER A 2 18.76 2.54 -5.76
N GLN A 3 18.37 1.32 -6.16
CA GLN A 3 18.14 0.23 -5.22
C GLN A 3 19.45 -0.21 -4.57
N ILE A 4 19.39 -0.60 -3.29
CA ILE A 4 20.49 -1.23 -2.57
C ILE A 4 20.35 -2.75 -2.75
N SER A 5 21.43 -3.48 -3.03
CA SER A 5 21.33 -4.94 -3.08
C SER A 5 21.19 -5.54 -1.68
N LEU A 6 20.40 -6.61 -1.54
CA LEU A 6 20.24 -7.30 -0.25
C LEU A 6 21.59 -7.81 0.27
N THR A 7 22.49 -8.23 -0.61
CA THR A 7 23.86 -8.63 -0.26
C THR A 7 24.64 -7.48 0.38
N ALA A 8 24.59 -6.29 -0.22
CA ALA A 8 25.24 -5.10 0.36
C ALA A 8 24.60 -4.71 1.70
N LEU A 9 23.28 -4.76 1.78
CA LEU A 9 22.54 -4.48 3.01
C LEU A 9 22.90 -5.47 4.14
N ASN A 10 23.03 -6.77 3.83
CA ASN A 10 23.45 -7.79 4.78
C ASN A 10 24.87 -7.56 5.31
N ALA A 11 25.79 -7.08 4.46
CA ALA A 11 27.19 -6.83 4.81
C ALA A 11 27.44 -5.46 5.48
N ALA A 12 26.46 -4.54 5.43
CA ALA A 12 26.58 -3.20 5.98
C ALA A 12 26.79 -3.20 7.50
N SER A 13 27.37 -2.12 8.04
CA SER A 13 27.44 -1.91 9.49
C SER A 13 26.04 -1.85 10.11
N LYS A 14 25.91 -2.07 11.43
CA LYS A 14 24.59 -1.95 12.10
C LYS A 14 24.00 -0.55 11.90
N ALA A 15 24.83 0.49 11.97
CA ALA A 15 24.40 1.87 11.78
C ALA A 15 23.88 2.12 10.34
N ASP A 16 24.62 1.66 9.33
CA ASP A 16 24.24 1.84 7.92
C ASP A 16 22.99 1.03 7.56
N PHE A 17 22.84 -0.18 8.12
CA PHE A 17 21.63 -0.99 7.94
C PHE A 17 20.40 -0.30 8.52
N VAL A 18 20.51 0.24 9.74
CA VAL A 18 19.40 0.96 10.39
C VAL A 18 19.07 2.23 9.61
N ALA A 19 20.07 2.99 9.18
CA ALA A 19 19.87 4.19 8.39
C ALA A 19 19.21 3.89 7.03
N ALA A 20 19.64 2.82 6.35
CA ALA A 20 19.06 2.41 5.08
C ALA A 20 17.57 2.05 5.22
N LEU A 21 17.17 1.37 6.31
CA LEU A 21 15.79 0.94 6.52
C LEU A 21 14.95 1.93 7.36
N ALA A 22 15.48 3.10 7.72
CA ALA A 22 14.84 4.05 8.64
C ALA A 22 13.43 4.47 8.20
N ASN A 23 13.20 4.59 6.89
CA ASN A 23 11.92 4.99 6.32
C ASN A 23 11.05 3.81 5.85
N ILE A 24 11.43 2.56 6.11
CA ILE A 24 10.58 1.41 5.74
C ILE A 24 9.33 1.33 6.62
N VAL A 25 9.48 1.66 7.91
CA VAL A 25 8.36 1.80 8.84
C VAL A 25 8.46 3.18 9.47
N GLU A 26 7.42 3.98 9.25
CA GLU A 26 7.39 5.39 9.63
C GLU A 26 7.75 5.60 11.11
N TYR A 27 8.70 6.51 11.36
CA TYR A 27 9.15 6.94 12.69
C TYR A 27 9.49 5.80 13.68
N SER A 28 9.92 4.63 13.18
CA SER A 28 10.10 3.42 14.00
C SER A 28 11.47 2.76 13.80
N PRO A 29 12.59 3.44 14.12
CA PRO A 29 13.95 2.93 13.89
C PRO A 29 14.25 1.64 14.67
N TRP A 30 13.58 1.42 15.80
CA TRP A 30 13.72 0.22 16.63
C TRP A 30 13.42 -1.09 15.87
N ILE A 31 12.60 -1.04 14.82
CA ILE A 31 12.33 -2.19 13.96
C ILE A 31 13.57 -2.55 13.15
N ALA A 32 14.20 -1.55 12.52
CA ALA A 32 15.44 -1.75 11.77
C ALA A 32 16.58 -2.21 12.68
N GLU A 33 16.65 -1.71 13.91
CA GLU A 33 17.62 -2.15 14.92
C GLU A 33 17.48 -3.64 15.26
N LYS A 34 16.25 -4.12 15.48
CA LYS A 34 15.95 -5.54 15.71
C LYS A 34 16.25 -6.41 14.49
N LEU A 35 15.99 -5.90 13.29
CA LEU A 35 16.28 -6.62 12.05
C LEU A 35 17.79 -6.77 11.81
N ALA A 36 18.58 -5.77 12.21
CA ALA A 36 20.03 -5.80 12.05
C ALA A 36 20.68 -6.99 12.79
N GLU A 37 20.05 -7.47 13.87
CA GLU A 37 20.49 -8.59 14.71
C GLU A 37 20.10 -9.97 14.14
N GLN A 38 19.17 -10.01 13.18
CA GLN A 38 18.68 -11.26 12.57
C GLN A 38 19.32 -11.56 11.22
N ARG A 39 20.22 -10.69 10.77
CA ARG A 39 20.98 -10.87 9.53
C ARG A 39 21.89 -12.10 9.60
N PRO A 40 22.23 -12.72 8.44
CA PRO A 40 21.84 -12.32 7.09
C PRO A 40 20.44 -12.82 6.68
N PHE A 41 19.79 -12.08 5.78
CA PHE A 41 18.55 -12.50 5.13
C PHE A 41 18.83 -13.09 3.74
N ALA A 42 18.18 -14.21 3.41
CA ALA A 42 18.29 -14.89 2.11
C ALA A 42 17.50 -14.19 1.00
N GLY A 43 16.50 -13.38 1.34
CA GLY A 43 15.62 -12.72 0.38
C GLY A 43 14.72 -11.65 1.01
N LEU A 44 14.05 -10.87 0.17
CA LEU A 44 13.07 -9.85 0.56
C LEU A 44 11.89 -10.45 1.30
N ASN A 45 11.42 -11.65 0.93
CA ASN A 45 10.32 -12.30 1.65
C ASN A 45 10.72 -12.62 3.10
N GLN A 46 11.96 -13.06 3.34
CA GLN A 46 12.44 -13.32 4.70
C GLN A 46 12.63 -12.03 5.49
N LEU A 47 13.19 -10.99 4.88
CA LEU A 47 13.36 -9.67 5.52
C LEU A 47 12.00 -9.07 5.91
N HIS A 48 11.01 -9.11 5.02
CA HIS A 48 9.66 -8.61 5.30
C HIS A 48 8.93 -9.44 6.35
N ALA A 49 9.07 -10.77 6.33
CA ALA A 49 8.53 -11.64 7.36
C ALA A 49 9.13 -11.35 8.75
N ALA A 50 10.45 -11.14 8.82
CA ALA A 50 11.12 -10.75 10.06
C ALA A 50 10.65 -9.37 10.56
N LEU A 51 10.39 -8.43 9.65
CA LEU A 51 9.84 -7.11 9.98
C LEU A 51 8.45 -7.25 10.61
N MET A 52 7.57 -8.04 9.99
CA MET A 52 6.22 -8.28 10.51
C MET A 52 6.26 -8.99 11.86
N ALA A 53 7.16 -9.98 12.02
CA ALA A 53 7.36 -10.67 13.28
C ALA A 53 7.85 -9.72 14.38
N ALA A 54 8.76 -8.79 14.06
CA ALA A 54 9.25 -7.79 15.02
C ALA A 54 8.14 -6.85 15.50
N ILE A 55 7.21 -6.44 14.61
CA ILE A 55 6.04 -5.64 14.97
C ILE A 55 5.09 -6.46 15.85
N GLN A 56 4.76 -7.69 15.43
CA GLN A 56 3.79 -8.54 16.12
C GLN A 56 4.26 -9.00 17.50
N ALA A 57 5.57 -9.19 17.67
CA ALA A 57 6.18 -9.56 18.96
C ALA A 57 6.43 -8.37 19.89
N ALA A 58 6.26 -7.12 19.42
CA ALA A 58 6.39 -5.95 20.27
C ALA A 58 5.24 -5.87 21.28
N GLU A 59 5.53 -5.29 22.44
CA GLU A 59 4.51 -5.04 23.46
C GLU A 59 3.34 -4.22 22.90
N PRO A 60 2.10 -4.41 23.40
CA PRO A 60 0.91 -3.73 22.89
C PRO A 60 1.06 -2.20 22.81
N ASP A 61 1.72 -1.59 23.79
CA ASP A 61 1.96 -0.14 23.81
C ASP A 61 2.91 0.33 22.70
N ALA A 62 3.92 -0.48 22.37
CA ALA A 62 4.85 -0.20 21.27
C ALA A 62 4.15 -0.34 19.91
N GLN A 63 3.27 -1.35 19.75
CA GLN A 63 2.42 -1.47 18.56
C GLN A 63 1.50 -0.26 18.40
N LEU A 64 0.85 0.18 19.49
CA LEU A 64 -0.03 1.33 19.46
C LEU A 64 0.73 2.64 19.21
N ALA A 65 1.93 2.80 19.77
CA ALA A 65 2.80 3.94 19.49
C ALA A 65 3.21 4.00 18.01
N LEU A 66 3.57 2.85 17.41
CA LEU A 66 3.83 2.73 15.98
C LEU A 66 2.61 3.18 15.15
N ILE A 67 1.42 2.69 15.46
CA ILE A 67 0.18 3.06 14.75
C ILE A 67 -0.08 4.57 14.89
N ARG A 68 0.08 5.12 16.10
CA ARG A 68 -0.14 6.55 16.37
C ARG A 68 0.88 7.47 15.70
N ALA A 69 2.09 6.99 15.47
CA ALA A 69 3.13 7.74 14.79
C ALA A 69 2.86 7.89 13.28
N HIS A 70 1.99 7.07 12.69
CA HIS A 70 1.69 7.15 11.27
C HIS A 70 0.96 8.45 10.91
N PRO A 71 1.33 9.15 9.83
CA PRO A 71 0.66 10.37 9.41
C PRO A 71 -0.76 10.08 8.93
N ASP A 72 -1.62 11.10 8.99
CA ASP A 72 -2.95 11.04 8.39
C ASP A 72 -2.88 11.07 6.88
N LEU A 73 -3.93 10.49 6.29
CA LEU A 73 -4.25 10.70 4.89
C LEU A 73 -4.79 12.10 4.66
N ALA A 74 -4.27 12.73 3.61
CA ALA A 74 -4.78 13.99 3.06
C ALA A 74 -4.87 15.13 4.09
N ASN A 75 -4.02 15.17 5.12
CA ASN A 75 -4.03 16.24 6.13
C ASN A 75 -3.19 17.44 5.65
N LYS A 76 -3.83 18.60 5.42
CA LYS A 76 -3.14 19.83 4.94
C LYS A 76 -1.99 20.26 5.86
N THR A 77 -2.20 20.18 7.17
CA THR A 77 -1.21 20.63 8.16
C THR A 77 0.03 19.74 8.15
N GLN A 78 -0.14 18.41 8.06
CA GLN A 78 0.99 17.49 7.99
C GLN A 78 1.73 17.59 6.64
N ARG A 79 1.02 17.83 5.54
CA ARG A 79 1.66 18.10 4.24
C ARG A 79 2.47 19.40 4.27
N ALA A 80 1.94 20.45 4.90
CA ALA A 80 2.66 21.72 5.07
C ALA A 80 3.84 21.60 6.05
N ALA A 81 3.76 20.71 7.04
CA ALA A 81 4.82 20.44 8.01
C ALA A 81 5.96 19.54 7.47
N GLY A 82 5.81 18.99 6.26
CA GLY A 82 6.80 18.13 5.62
C GLY A 82 6.66 16.67 6.03
N LEU A 83 5.83 15.93 5.30
CA LEU A 83 5.84 14.46 5.35
C LEU A 83 7.18 13.91 4.85
N THR A 84 7.50 12.66 5.20
CA THR A 84 8.60 11.95 4.55
C THR A 84 8.38 11.88 3.03
N ALA A 85 9.46 11.72 2.27
CA ALA A 85 9.38 11.61 0.82
C ALA A 85 8.51 10.41 0.40
N GLU A 86 8.64 9.30 1.13
CA GLU A 86 7.90 8.07 0.92
C GLU A 86 6.39 8.28 1.15
N SER A 87 5.99 8.90 2.27
CA SER A 87 4.58 9.21 2.53
C SER A 87 4.01 10.23 1.53
N THR A 88 4.82 11.18 1.09
CA THR A 88 4.41 12.14 0.04
C THR A 88 4.12 11.41 -1.26
N ASP A 89 5.04 10.57 -1.74
CA ASP A 89 4.89 9.81 -2.97
C ASP A 89 3.72 8.83 -2.92
N GLU A 90 3.52 8.17 -1.77
CA GLU A 90 2.38 7.28 -1.53
C GLU A 90 1.04 8.02 -1.68
N GLN A 91 0.87 9.15 -1.01
CA GLN A 91 -0.38 9.91 -1.08
C GLN A 91 -0.61 10.55 -2.45
N ASN A 92 0.46 11.06 -3.09
CA ASN A 92 0.39 11.63 -4.44
C ASN A 92 0.01 10.56 -5.47
N SER A 93 0.50 9.32 -5.33
CA SER A 93 0.17 8.22 -6.24
C SER A 93 -1.33 7.86 -6.24
N ALA A 94 -2.01 8.09 -5.11
CA ALA A 94 -3.45 7.90 -4.97
C ALA A 94 -4.28 9.15 -5.35
N GLY A 95 -3.63 10.22 -5.82
CA GLY A 95 -4.29 11.47 -6.21
C GLY A 95 -4.80 12.30 -5.04
N LEU A 96 -4.32 12.04 -3.81
CA LEU A 96 -4.66 12.83 -2.62
C LEU A 96 -4.01 14.22 -2.63
N ASP A 97 -3.12 14.47 -3.59
CA ASP A 97 -2.51 15.77 -3.82
C ASP A 97 -3.44 16.79 -4.47
N ARG A 98 -4.48 16.30 -5.16
CA ARG A 98 -5.42 17.06 -5.99
C ARG A 98 -6.85 16.77 -5.58
N LEU A 99 -7.14 16.90 -4.29
CA LEU A 99 -8.50 16.78 -3.77
C LEU A 99 -9.27 18.08 -4.04
N SER A 100 -10.53 17.94 -4.43
CA SER A 100 -11.51 19.02 -4.33
C SER A 100 -11.83 19.33 -2.86
N ASP A 101 -12.42 20.50 -2.60
CA ASP A 101 -12.81 20.87 -1.23
C ASP A 101 -13.81 19.87 -0.61
N ALA A 102 -14.72 19.32 -1.41
CA ALA A 102 -15.67 18.31 -0.94
C ALA A 102 -14.99 17.00 -0.56
N GLU A 103 -14.02 16.54 -1.35
CA GLU A 103 -13.23 15.35 -1.03
C GLU A 103 -12.37 15.59 0.21
N TYR A 104 -11.73 16.76 0.32
CA TYR A 104 -10.94 17.13 1.49
C TYR A 104 -11.78 17.09 2.77
N ALA A 105 -12.98 17.68 2.75
CA ALA A 105 -13.92 17.61 3.87
C ALA A 105 -14.34 16.18 4.19
N ALA A 106 -14.46 15.29 3.20
CA ALA A 106 -14.72 13.87 3.44
C ALA A 106 -13.56 13.18 4.16
N PHE A 107 -12.31 13.43 3.75
CA PHE A 107 -11.11 12.89 4.41
C PHE A 107 -10.90 13.46 5.82
N GLU A 108 -11.23 14.73 6.08
CA GLU A 108 -11.20 15.26 7.45
C GLU A 108 -12.24 14.58 8.35
N ARG A 109 -13.46 14.35 7.87
CA ARG A 109 -14.47 13.58 8.60
C ARG A 109 -13.99 12.17 8.90
N VAL A 110 -13.35 11.52 7.93
CA VAL A 110 -12.72 10.20 8.08
C VAL A 110 -11.71 10.20 9.22
N ASN A 111 -10.73 11.11 9.16
CA ASN A 111 -9.65 11.18 10.15
C ASN A 111 -10.17 11.47 11.55
N ASN A 112 -11.13 12.41 11.69
CA ASN A 112 -11.69 12.78 12.99
C ASN A 112 -12.52 11.64 13.59
N ALA A 113 -13.47 11.07 12.85
CA ALA A 113 -14.32 9.99 13.37
C ALA A 113 -13.50 8.75 13.76
N TYR A 114 -12.45 8.44 13.00
CA TYR A 114 -11.60 7.30 13.29
C TYR A 114 -10.75 7.52 14.56
N ARG A 115 -10.21 8.73 14.74
CA ARG A 115 -9.50 9.10 15.97
C ARG A 115 -10.41 9.10 17.18
N ASP A 116 -11.58 9.69 17.08
CA ASP A 116 -12.53 9.78 18.19
C ASP A 116 -12.93 8.38 18.67
N LYS A 117 -13.10 7.43 17.73
CA LYS A 117 -13.48 6.06 18.06
C LYS A 117 -12.32 5.19 18.55
N PHE A 118 -11.16 5.25 17.91
CA PHE A 118 -10.08 4.28 18.10
C PHE A 118 -8.84 4.86 18.78
N GLY A 119 -8.68 6.18 18.82
CA GLY A 119 -7.54 6.86 19.46
C GLY A 119 -6.23 6.77 18.67
N PHE A 120 -6.30 6.49 17.37
CA PHE A 120 -5.18 6.41 16.44
C PHE A 120 -5.65 6.75 15.01
N PRO A 121 -4.74 7.10 14.07
CA PRO A 121 -5.12 7.54 12.72
C PRO A 121 -5.69 6.40 11.87
N TYR A 122 -6.48 6.76 10.86
CA TYR A 122 -6.90 5.81 9.83
C TYR A 122 -5.71 5.50 8.90
N ILE A 123 -5.22 4.26 8.97
CA ILE A 123 -4.10 3.80 8.14
C ILE A 123 -4.64 2.86 7.05
N VAL A 124 -4.20 3.10 5.82
CA VAL A 124 -4.43 2.20 4.67
C VAL A 124 -3.25 2.30 3.72
N CYS A 125 -2.92 1.19 3.05
CA CYS A 125 -1.91 1.18 2.00
C CYS A 125 -2.44 1.87 0.73
N VAL A 126 -2.38 3.21 0.67
CA VAL A 126 -3.04 4.02 -0.36
C VAL A 126 -2.68 3.69 -1.81
N ARG A 127 -1.47 3.16 -2.06
CA ARG A 127 -1.06 2.70 -3.40
C ARG A 127 -1.96 1.59 -3.95
N ARG A 128 -2.71 0.89 -3.08
CA ARG A 128 -3.67 -0.16 -3.43
C ARG A 128 -5.11 0.35 -3.54
N HIS A 129 -5.31 1.65 -3.42
CA HIS A 129 -6.62 2.28 -3.33
C HIS A 129 -6.76 3.47 -4.28
N THR A 130 -8.00 3.70 -4.68
CA THR A 130 -8.48 4.98 -5.22
C THR A 130 -9.15 5.78 -4.12
N LYS A 131 -9.35 7.08 -4.34
CA LYS A 131 -10.07 7.98 -3.41
C LYS A 131 -11.42 7.40 -2.96
N ASP A 132 -12.27 6.97 -3.90
CA ASP A 132 -13.56 6.34 -3.59
C ASP A 132 -13.41 5.04 -2.79
N SER A 133 -12.43 4.20 -3.13
CA SER A 133 -12.21 2.95 -2.40
C SER A 133 -11.73 3.18 -0.96
N VAL A 134 -10.98 4.26 -0.70
CA VAL A 134 -10.59 4.65 0.65
C VAL A 134 -11.83 5.06 1.45
N LEU A 135 -12.68 5.91 0.89
CA LEU A 135 -13.89 6.37 1.57
C LEU A 135 -14.85 5.20 1.88
N ARG A 136 -15.02 4.25 0.93
CA ARG A 136 -15.81 3.02 1.17
C ARG A 136 -15.19 2.09 2.23
N ASP A 137 -13.87 1.86 2.19
CA ASP A 137 -13.19 1.04 3.19
C ASP A 137 -13.29 1.68 4.59
N PHE A 138 -13.18 3.01 4.67
CA PHE A 138 -13.40 3.75 5.91
C PHE A 138 -14.80 3.51 6.50
N GLU A 139 -15.87 3.68 5.72
CA GLU A 139 -17.24 3.50 6.20
C GLU A 139 -17.44 2.09 6.77
N THR A 140 -16.88 1.09 6.10
CA THR A 140 -16.93 -0.31 6.55
C THR A 140 -16.14 -0.51 7.85
N ARG A 141 -14.93 0.06 7.94
CA ARG A 141 -14.03 -0.10 9.09
C ARG A 141 -14.48 0.67 10.31
N LEU A 142 -15.20 1.78 10.14
CA LEU A 142 -15.76 2.53 11.26
C LEU A 142 -16.76 1.69 12.06
N LEU A 143 -17.31 0.62 11.51
CA LEU A 143 -18.19 -0.31 12.22
C LEU A 143 -17.44 -1.31 13.11
N ASN A 144 -16.12 -1.45 12.94
CA ASN A 144 -15.32 -2.43 13.67
C ASN A 144 -15.05 -2.04 15.12
N ILE A 145 -14.58 -3.01 15.91
CA ILE A 145 -14.09 -2.83 17.27
C ILE A 145 -12.59 -2.50 17.27
N GLY A 146 -12.10 -1.86 18.33
CA GLY A 146 -10.71 -1.41 18.43
C GLY A 146 -9.67 -2.51 18.18
N LYS A 147 -9.84 -3.70 18.77
CA LYS A 147 -8.92 -4.84 18.54
C LYS A 147 -8.82 -5.25 17.07
N THR A 148 -9.93 -5.23 16.34
CA THR A 148 -9.95 -5.53 14.91
C THR A 148 -9.18 -4.47 14.13
N GLU A 149 -9.39 -3.19 14.46
CA GLU A 149 -8.71 -2.09 13.76
C GLU A 149 -7.22 -1.96 14.12
N THR A 150 -6.80 -2.31 15.33
CA THR A 150 -5.37 -2.40 15.67
C THR A 150 -4.69 -3.45 14.80
N ARG A 151 -5.29 -4.65 14.68
CA ARG A 151 -4.77 -5.69 13.79
C ARG A 151 -4.75 -5.22 12.34
N ARG A 152 -5.84 -4.60 11.85
CA ARG A 152 -5.89 -4.07 10.48
C ARG A 152 -4.81 -3.01 10.25
N ALA A 153 -4.60 -2.08 11.18
CA ALA A 153 -3.58 -1.05 11.06
C ALA A 153 -2.17 -1.67 10.91
N ILE A 154 -1.84 -2.69 11.70
CA ILE A 154 -0.58 -3.44 11.56
C ILE A 154 -0.47 -4.12 10.18
N GLU A 155 -1.56 -4.71 9.68
CA GLU A 155 -1.59 -5.30 8.34
C GLU A 155 -1.38 -4.26 7.23
N GLU A 156 -1.97 -3.07 7.35
CA GLU A 156 -1.77 -1.98 6.38
C GLU A 156 -0.33 -1.45 6.44
N ILE A 157 0.24 -1.26 7.63
CA ILE A 157 1.66 -0.90 7.80
C ILE A 157 2.56 -1.97 7.16
N GLY A 158 2.22 -3.24 7.31
CA GLY A 158 2.92 -4.34 6.65
C GLY A 158 2.90 -4.27 5.13
N ARG A 159 1.80 -3.82 4.52
CA ARG A 159 1.71 -3.63 3.06
C ARG A 159 2.50 -2.41 2.60
N ILE A 160 2.45 -1.32 3.36
CA ILE A 160 3.24 -0.11 3.11
C ILE A 160 4.74 -0.46 3.17
N SER A 161 5.19 -1.15 4.23
CA SER A 161 6.59 -1.55 4.36
C SER A 161 7.04 -2.52 3.27
N ALA A 162 6.16 -3.41 2.79
CA ALA A 162 6.46 -4.29 1.66
C ALA A 162 6.74 -3.49 0.37
N LEU A 163 5.89 -2.50 0.07
CA LEU A 163 6.08 -1.65 -1.12
C LEU A 163 7.36 -0.81 -1.02
N ARG A 164 7.66 -0.28 0.16
CA ARG A 164 8.89 0.50 0.40
C ARG A 164 10.13 -0.38 0.28
N LEU A 165 10.10 -1.61 0.82
CA LEU A 165 11.19 -2.58 0.68
C LEU A 165 11.42 -2.97 -0.78
N ASP A 166 10.36 -3.28 -1.53
CA ASP A 166 10.48 -3.66 -2.95
C ASP A 166 11.04 -2.52 -3.82
N GLN A 167 10.78 -1.27 -3.44
CA GLN A 167 11.37 -0.08 -4.08
C GLN A 167 12.81 0.17 -3.68
N LEU A 168 13.16 -0.02 -2.41
CA LEU A 168 14.49 0.32 -1.87
C LEU A 168 15.53 -0.78 -2.12
N VAL A 169 15.15 -2.05 -2.00
CA VAL A 169 16.07 -3.18 -1.93
C VAL A 169 15.87 -4.11 -3.12
N SER A 170 16.96 -4.55 -3.73
CA SER A 170 16.99 -5.54 -4.80
C SER A 170 17.49 -6.89 -4.28
N ALA A 171 16.79 -7.97 -4.62
CA ALA A 171 17.17 -9.35 -4.32
C ALA A 171 16.70 -10.28 -5.46
N ASP A 172 17.09 -11.55 -5.38
CA ASP A 172 16.69 -12.59 -6.35
C ASP A 172 15.19 -12.91 -6.24
N ASP A 173 14.62 -12.86 -5.03
CA ASP A 173 13.19 -12.94 -4.79
C ASP A 173 12.54 -11.55 -4.76
N ARG A 174 11.22 -11.52 -4.99
CA ARG A 174 10.41 -10.29 -5.00
C ARG A 174 9.23 -10.43 -4.05
N LEU A 175 8.81 -9.30 -3.49
CA LEU A 175 7.56 -9.25 -2.73
C LEU A 175 6.39 -9.17 -3.72
N LYS A 176 5.31 -9.89 -3.44
CA LYS A 176 4.09 -9.85 -4.25
C LYS A 176 3.27 -8.60 -3.92
N VAL A 177 3.81 -7.44 -4.27
CA VAL A 177 3.20 -6.12 -4.01
C VAL A 177 2.38 -5.59 -5.17
N HIS A 178 2.53 -6.18 -6.37
CA HIS A 178 1.80 -5.81 -7.57
C HIS A 178 0.89 -6.94 -8.05
N GLY A 179 -0.25 -6.57 -8.62
CA GLY A 179 -1.23 -7.42 -9.26
C GLY A 179 -1.37 -7.15 -10.75
N ARG A 180 -2.16 -8.03 -11.38
CA ARG A 180 -2.59 -7.89 -12.77
C ARG A 180 -4.04 -8.32 -12.94
N LEU A 181 -4.78 -7.63 -13.79
CA LEU A 181 -6.13 -8.02 -14.20
C LEU A 181 -6.10 -8.36 -15.69
N SER A 182 -6.53 -9.58 -16.03
CA SER A 182 -6.67 -10.04 -17.41
C SER A 182 -8.11 -10.51 -17.63
N THR A 183 -8.55 -10.52 -18.89
CA THR A 183 -9.85 -11.06 -19.28
C THR A 183 -9.72 -12.07 -20.42
N HIS A 184 -10.75 -12.90 -20.58
CA HIS A 184 -10.90 -13.85 -21.67
C HIS A 184 -12.39 -13.94 -22.02
N VAL A 185 -12.70 -13.86 -23.32
CA VAL A 185 -14.07 -13.93 -23.84
C VAL A 185 -14.21 -15.21 -24.66
N LEU A 186 -15.15 -16.06 -24.23
CA LEU A 186 -15.49 -17.31 -24.88
C LEU A 186 -16.90 -17.20 -25.46
N ASP A 187 -17.07 -17.57 -26.72
CA ASP A 187 -18.39 -17.80 -27.30
C ASP A 187 -18.88 -19.19 -26.88
N ASN A 188 -19.84 -19.23 -25.96
CA ASN A 188 -20.39 -20.47 -25.44
C ASN A 188 -21.27 -21.23 -26.45
N HIS A 189 -21.75 -20.57 -27.51
CA HIS A 189 -22.52 -21.25 -28.55
C HIS A 189 -21.63 -22.13 -29.42
N THR A 190 -20.46 -21.60 -29.82
CA THR A 190 -19.49 -22.33 -30.66
C THR A 190 -18.40 -23.03 -29.87
N GLY A 191 -18.28 -22.75 -28.57
CA GLY A 191 -17.24 -23.29 -27.69
C GLY A 191 -15.83 -22.79 -28.03
N LYS A 192 -15.71 -21.64 -28.71
CA LYS A 192 -14.44 -21.10 -29.21
C LYS A 192 -14.13 -19.72 -28.59
N PRO A 193 -12.86 -19.31 -28.52
CA PRO A 193 -12.52 -17.96 -28.15
C PRO A 193 -13.16 -16.94 -29.10
N ALA A 194 -13.60 -15.80 -28.56
CA ALA A 194 -14.27 -14.76 -29.34
C ALA A 194 -13.29 -13.62 -29.66
N PRO A 195 -12.68 -13.60 -30.86
CA PRO A 195 -11.82 -12.49 -31.29
C PRO A 195 -12.63 -11.26 -31.69
N GLY A 196 -12.00 -10.09 -31.64
CA GLY A 196 -12.60 -8.85 -32.15
C GLY A 196 -13.63 -8.21 -31.22
N ILE A 197 -13.80 -8.71 -30.00
CA ILE A 197 -14.76 -8.16 -29.03
C ILE A 197 -14.13 -6.94 -28.35
N PRO A 198 -14.76 -5.75 -28.44
CA PRO A 198 -14.31 -4.58 -27.70
C PRO A 198 -14.50 -4.79 -26.19
N VAL A 199 -13.48 -4.46 -25.42
CA VAL A 199 -13.47 -4.51 -23.96
C VAL A 199 -13.09 -3.15 -23.42
N GLU A 200 -13.92 -2.63 -22.52
CA GLU A 200 -13.62 -1.42 -21.74
C GLU A 200 -13.62 -1.78 -20.24
N LEU A 201 -12.53 -1.43 -19.56
CA LEU A 201 -12.44 -1.51 -18.10
C LEU A 201 -12.67 -0.12 -17.52
N VAL A 202 -13.69 0.00 -16.66
CA VAL A 202 -14.07 1.26 -16.01
C VAL A 202 -13.95 1.11 -14.49
N GLU A 203 -13.30 2.08 -13.86
CA GLU A 203 -13.26 2.26 -12.41
C GLU A 203 -14.44 3.14 -12.00
N LEU A 204 -15.36 2.55 -11.23
CA LEU A 204 -16.60 3.20 -10.81
C LEU A 204 -16.35 4.15 -9.62
N ALA A 205 -16.74 5.41 -9.79
CA ALA A 205 -16.70 6.43 -8.75
C ALA A 205 -18.04 6.49 -8.01
N ASN A 206 -18.00 6.68 -6.68
CA ASN A 206 -19.20 6.98 -5.89
C ASN A 206 -19.40 8.50 -5.78
N LEU A 207 -18.30 9.24 -5.63
CA LEU A 207 -18.28 10.69 -5.59
C LEU A 207 -17.45 11.19 -6.78
N GLY A 208 -18.13 11.62 -7.86
CA GLY A 208 -17.49 12.13 -9.07
C GLY A 208 -17.77 11.27 -10.31
N GLU A 209 -16.88 11.35 -11.30
CA GLU A 209 -17.03 10.67 -12.58
C GLU A 209 -16.29 9.33 -12.63
N SER A 210 -16.95 8.30 -13.14
CA SER A 210 -16.30 7.01 -13.40
C SER A 210 -15.21 7.17 -14.46
N ARG A 211 -14.09 6.46 -14.29
CA ARG A 211 -12.89 6.63 -15.12
C ARG A 211 -12.62 5.37 -15.94
N VAL A 212 -12.43 5.54 -17.24
CA VAL A 212 -11.94 4.46 -18.11
C VAL A 212 -10.47 4.18 -17.80
N ILE A 213 -10.16 2.93 -17.45
CA ILE A 213 -8.82 2.45 -17.12
C ILE A 213 -8.12 1.88 -18.35
N ALA A 214 -8.85 1.09 -19.15
CA ALA A 214 -8.30 0.47 -20.35
C ALA A 214 -9.39 0.26 -21.41
N ARG A 215 -9.01 0.41 -22.68
CA ARG A 215 -9.80 0.03 -23.85
C ARG A 215 -8.95 -0.88 -24.71
N THR A 216 -9.49 -2.02 -25.10
CA THR A 216 -8.79 -3.01 -25.93
C THR A 216 -9.79 -3.84 -26.72
N VAL A 217 -9.29 -4.68 -27.62
CA VAL A 217 -10.06 -5.67 -28.34
C VAL A 217 -9.48 -7.05 -28.05
N THR A 218 -10.30 -8.10 -28.04
CA THR A 218 -9.82 -9.47 -27.88
C THR A 218 -9.07 -9.98 -29.12
N ASN A 219 -7.99 -10.72 -28.89
CA ASN A 219 -7.18 -11.36 -29.92
C ASN A 219 -7.77 -12.71 -30.35
N ALA A 220 -7.04 -13.46 -31.19
CA ALA A 220 -7.46 -14.76 -31.72
C ALA A 220 -7.74 -15.83 -30.64
N ASP A 221 -7.14 -15.69 -29.44
CA ASP A 221 -7.39 -16.55 -28.28
C ASP A 221 -8.47 -15.97 -27.35
N GLY A 222 -9.25 -14.98 -27.79
CA GLY A 222 -10.30 -14.35 -26.98
C GLY A 222 -9.75 -13.55 -25.78
N ARG A 223 -8.45 -13.32 -25.69
CA ARG A 223 -7.77 -12.60 -24.60
C ARG A 223 -7.39 -11.18 -25.02
N THR A 224 -6.91 -10.40 -24.07
CA THR A 224 -6.23 -9.12 -24.35
C THR A 224 -4.73 -9.34 -24.44
N ASP A 225 -4.06 -8.69 -25.41
CA ASP A 225 -2.61 -8.88 -25.63
C ASP A 225 -1.77 -8.42 -24.44
N GLN A 226 -2.24 -7.38 -23.74
CA GLN A 226 -1.71 -6.94 -22.46
C GLN A 226 -2.78 -7.09 -21.37
N PRO A 227 -2.39 -7.28 -20.09
CA PRO A 227 -3.32 -7.16 -18.97
C PRO A 227 -4.03 -5.81 -18.99
N LEU A 228 -5.32 -5.79 -18.63
CA LEU A 228 -6.12 -4.57 -18.48
C LEU A 228 -5.58 -3.67 -17.36
N ILE A 229 -4.94 -4.28 -16.36
CA ILE A 229 -4.16 -3.59 -15.31
C ILE A 229 -2.87 -4.40 -15.10
N GLY A 230 -1.74 -3.71 -14.97
CA GLY A 230 -0.47 -4.28 -14.52
C GLY A 230 0.31 -3.31 -13.65
N GLY A 231 1.11 -3.84 -12.72
CA GLY A 231 1.99 -3.03 -11.87
C GLY A 231 1.26 -2.17 -10.81
N ARG A 232 -0.02 -2.45 -10.55
CA ARG A 232 -0.80 -1.84 -9.45
C ARG A 232 -0.81 -2.74 -8.24
#